data_AF-A0A286FU52-F1
#
_entry.id   AF-A0A286FU52-F1
#
_cell.length_a   1.000
_cell.length_b   1.000
_cell.length_c   1.000
_cell.angle_alpha   90.00
_cell.angle_beta   90.00
_cell.angle_gamma   90.00
#
_symmetry.space_group_name_H-M   'P 1'
#
loop_
_entity.id
_entity.type
_entity.pdbx_description
1 polymer ?
#
loop_
_entity_poly.entity_id
_entity_poly.type
_entity_poly.pdbx_seq_one_letter_code
_entity_poly.pdbx_strand_id
1 'polypeptide(L)'
;MRIQVRRTGGFAGIERRAEVDTSGRPDAHEWHTLAERALASGHGTRPAGVPDGFSYEITVDGRTVYAADPRLTEEQRELISRVLKEGA
;
A
#
# COMPACT_ATOMS: atom_id res chain seq x y z
N MET A 1 1.93 -5.42 -14.01
CA MET A 1 2.05 -5.47 -12.55
C MET A 1 0.72 -5.05 -11.96
N ARG A 2 0.23 -5.79 -10.98
CA ARG A 2 -1.03 -5.52 -10.29
C ARG A 2 -0.73 -5.16 -8.85
N ILE A 3 -1.10 -3.94 -8.44
CA ILE A 3 -0.88 -3.43 -7.09
C ILE A 3 -2.24 -3.33 -6.40
N GLN A 4 -2.35 -3.95 -5.23
CA GLN A 4 -3.52 -3.91 -4.36
C GLN A 4 -3.14 -3.29 -3.03
N VAL A 5 -3.99 -2.39 -2.54
CA VAL A 5 -3.84 -1.81 -1.22
C VAL A 5 -5.13 -2.02 -0.46
N ARG A 6 -5.01 -2.51 0.78
CA ARG A 6 -6.09 -2.59 1.74
C ARG A 6 -5.68 -1.86 3.02
N ARG A 7 -6.47 -0.86 3.38
CA ARG A 7 -6.30 -0.05 4.59
C ARG A 7 -7.44 -0.36 5.56
N THR A 8 -7.09 -0.69 6.79
CA THR A 8 -8.03 -1.00 7.88
C THR A 8 -7.68 -0.20 9.14
N GLY A 9 -8.61 -0.09 10.08
CA GLY A 9 -8.40 0.67 11.32
C GLY A 9 -8.72 2.15 11.13
N GLY A 10 -7.97 3.01 11.80
CA GLY A 10 -8.35 4.41 11.95
C GLY A 10 -9.47 4.60 12.97
N PHE A 11 -9.70 5.84 13.38
CA PHE A 11 -10.73 6.19 14.36
C PHE A 11 -12.14 5.70 13.99
N ALA A 12 -12.49 5.76 12.69
CA ALA A 12 -13.80 5.31 12.20
C ALA A 12 -13.87 3.81 11.89
N GLY A 13 -12.74 3.09 11.86
CA GLY A 13 -12.68 1.66 11.55
C GLY A 13 -13.07 1.26 10.13
N ILE A 14 -13.19 2.21 9.19
CA ILE A 14 -13.68 1.95 7.82
C ILE A 14 -12.56 1.32 6.97
N GLU A 15 -12.81 0.12 6.44
CA GLU A 15 -11.93 -0.51 5.46
C GLU A 15 -12.02 0.23 4.11
N ARG A 16 -10.86 0.49 3.49
CA ARG A 16 -10.76 0.85 2.08
C ARG A 16 -9.86 -0.13 1.35
N ARG A 17 -10.27 -0.49 0.14
CA ARG A 17 -9.49 -1.31 -0.78
C ARG A 17 -9.51 -0.68 -2.17
N ALA A 18 -8.36 -0.69 -2.82
CA ALA A 18 -8.21 -0.26 -4.21
C ALA A 18 -7.13 -1.10 -4.90
N GLU A 19 -7.19 -1.09 -6.22
CA GLU A 19 -6.26 -1.84 -7.06
C GLU A 19 -5.92 -1.03 -8.31
N VAL A 20 -4.66 -1.13 -8.74
CA VAL A 20 -4.19 -0.58 -10.00
C VAL A 20 -3.48 -1.67 -10.80
N ASP A 21 -3.96 -1.92 -12.02
CA ASP A 21 -3.22 -2.67 -13.03
C ASP A 21 -2.39 -1.71 -13.87
N THR A 22 -1.07 -1.94 -13.92
CA THR A 22 -0.14 -1.07 -14.65
C THR A 22 0.01 -1.42 -16.12
N SER A 23 -0.70 -2.42 -16.63
CA SER A 23 -0.55 -2.91 -18.00
C SER A 23 -1.08 -1.87 -18.98
N GLY A 24 -0.27 -1.51 -19.99
CA GLY A 24 -0.63 -0.51 -20.99
C GLY A 24 -0.66 0.94 -20.48
N ARG A 25 -0.25 1.19 -19.23
CA ARG A 25 -0.14 2.54 -18.68
C ARG A 25 1.13 3.23 -19.17
N PRO A 26 1.07 4.52 -19.56
CA PRO A 26 2.27 5.27 -19.94
C PRO A 26 3.23 5.50 -18.75
N ASP A 27 2.69 5.56 -17.53
CA ASP A 27 3.41 5.76 -16.27
C ASP A 27 3.81 4.42 -15.59
N ALA A 28 3.75 3.29 -16.31
CA ALA A 28 3.97 1.97 -15.72
C ALA A 28 5.32 1.85 -14.99
N HIS A 29 6.39 2.41 -15.55
CA HIS A 29 7.73 2.35 -14.93
C HIS A 29 7.81 3.07 -13.58
N GLU A 30 7.08 4.17 -13.41
CA GLU A 30 7.01 4.89 -12.14
C GLU A 30 6.31 4.05 -11.07
N TRP A 31 5.20 3.39 -11.44
CA TRP A 31 4.52 2.46 -10.55
C TRP A 31 5.42 1.31 -10.11
N HIS A 32 6.20 0.75 -11.04
CA HIS A 32 7.11 -0.37 -10.77
C HIS A 32 8.17 0.07 -9.77
N THR A 33 8.85 1.18 -10.05
CA THR A 33 9.90 1.72 -9.17
C THR A 33 9.37 2.01 -7.76
N LEU A 34 8.18 2.62 -7.67
CA LEU A 34 7.57 2.95 -6.38
C LEU A 34 7.15 1.69 -5.61
N ALA A 35 6.56 0.71 -6.30
CA ALA A 35 6.17 -0.56 -5.71
C ALA A 35 7.38 -1.33 -5.17
N GLU A 36 8.46 -1.43 -5.93
CA GLU A 36 9.69 -2.11 -5.49
C GLU A 36 10.27 -1.48 -4.22
N ARG A 37 10.34 -0.15 -4.16
CA ARG A 37 10.83 0.57 -2.97
C ARG A 37 9.92 0.38 -1.75
N ALA A 38 8.60 0.46 -1.95
CA ALA A 38 7.63 0.25 -0.87
C ALA A 38 7.69 -1.19 -0.32
N LEU A 39 7.89 -2.19 -1.19
CA LEU A 39 8.05 -3.59 -0.81
C LEU A 39 9.38 -3.86 -0.08
N ALA A 40 10.47 -3.20 -0.49
CA ALA A 40 11.78 -3.36 0.15
C ALA A 40 11.76 -2.94 1.63
N SER A 41 10.97 -1.93 1.95
CA SER A 41 10.78 -1.41 3.32
C SER A 41 9.59 -2.05 4.06
N GLY A 42 8.86 -2.95 3.42
CA GLY A 42 7.68 -3.60 3.99
C GLY A 42 8.02 -4.71 4.98
N HIS A 43 7.16 -4.93 5.98
CA HIS A 43 7.34 -6.03 6.93
C HIS A 43 6.68 -7.31 6.39
N GLY A 44 7.35 -8.46 6.56
CA GLY A 44 6.79 -9.77 6.22
C GLY A 44 5.64 -10.21 7.13
N THR A 45 5.48 -9.56 8.28
CA THR A 45 4.38 -9.79 9.23
C THR A 45 3.74 -8.46 9.61
N ARG A 46 2.47 -8.48 10.00
CA ARG A 46 1.76 -7.27 10.44
C ARG A 46 2.49 -6.64 11.63
N PRO A 47 3.02 -5.41 11.50
CA PRO A 47 3.68 -4.72 12.61
C PRO A 47 2.65 -4.31 13.67
N ALA A 48 3.13 -4.14 14.91
CA ALA A 48 2.31 -3.57 15.97
C ALA A 48 1.93 -2.11 15.60
N GLY A 49 0.63 -1.87 15.50
CA GLY A 49 0.07 -0.52 15.31
C GLY A 49 -0.14 0.21 16.64
N VAL A 50 -0.76 1.37 16.54
CA VAL A 50 -1.21 2.18 17.68
C VAL A 50 -2.74 2.23 17.73
N PRO A 51 -3.36 2.57 18.88
CA PRO A 51 -4.79 2.87 18.93
C PRO A 51 -5.15 3.92 17.88
N ASP A 52 -6.28 3.70 17.19
CA ASP A 52 -6.78 4.54 16.10
C ASP A 52 -5.83 4.72 14.90
N GLY A 53 -4.73 3.96 14.83
CA GLY A 53 -3.82 3.94 13.69
C GLY A 53 -4.38 3.12 12.53
N PHE A 54 -3.96 3.43 11.31
CA PHE A 54 -4.25 2.56 10.17
C PHE A 54 -3.22 1.43 10.07
N SER A 55 -3.71 0.27 9.63
CA SER A 55 -2.89 -0.84 9.15
C SER A 55 -3.10 -1.01 7.65
N TYR A 56 -2.03 -1.38 6.96
CA TYR A 56 -1.98 -1.48 5.51
C TYR A 56 -1.47 -2.85 5.10
N GLU A 57 -2.14 -3.44 4.11
CA GLU A 57 -1.70 -4.61 3.38
C GLU A 57 -1.46 -4.18 1.94
N ILE A 58 -0.23 -4.36 1.47
CA ILE A 58 0.21 -3.97 0.13
C ILE A 58 0.60 -5.25 -0.60
N THR A 59 -0.14 -5.59 -1.66
CA THR A 59 0.12 -6.77 -2.47
C THR A 59 0.50 -6.35 -3.88
N VAL A 60 1.64 -6.83 -4.37
CA VAL A 60 2.16 -6.53 -5.71
C VAL A 60 2.47 -7.86 -6.39
N ASP A 61 1.79 -8.16 -7.49
CA ASP A 61 1.96 -9.41 -8.24
C ASP A 61 1.99 -10.68 -7.34
N GLY A 62 1.14 -10.70 -6.30
CA GLY A 62 1.02 -11.81 -5.36
C GLY A 62 1.98 -11.77 -4.17
N ARG A 63 2.93 -10.83 -4.11
CA ARG A 63 3.78 -10.61 -2.93
C ARG A 63 3.15 -9.58 -2.01
N THR A 64 2.89 -9.97 -0.76
CA THR A 64 2.27 -9.10 0.24
C THR A 64 3.29 -8.65 1.29
N VAL A 65 3.26 -7.37 1.62
CA VAL A 65 3.93 -6.79 2.78
C VAL A 65 2.94 -6.00 3.63
N TYR A 66 3.31 -5.79 4.89
CA TYR A 66 2.50 -5.09 5.85
C TYR A 66 3.19 -3.81 6.34
N ALA A 67 2.39 -2.78 6.56
CA ALA A 67 2.79 -1.53 7.20
C ALA A 67 1.70 -1.07 8.16
N ALA A 68 2.06 -0.25 9.16
CA ALA A 68 1.10 0.34 10.08
C ALA A 68 1.60 1.69 10.59
N ASP A 69 0.67 2.59 10.90
CA ASP A 69 1.00 3.85 11.56
C ASP A 69 1.62 3.59 12.95
N PRO A 70 2.59 4.42 13.38
CA PRO A 70 3.12 5.61 12.72
C PRO A 70 4.38 5.35 11.85
N ARG A 71 4.66 4.10 11.46
CA ARG A 71 5.97 3.68 10.91
C ARG A 71 6.00 3.52 9.39
N LEU A 72 5.14 4.22 8.66
CA LEU A 72 5.15 4.18 7.20
C LEU A 72 6.38 4.90 6.66
N THR A 73 7.05 4.29 5.69
CA THR A 73 8.04 5.02 4.88
C THR A 73 7.37 5.97 3.90
N GLU A 74 8.14 6.89 3.33
CA GLU A 74 7.62 7.83 2.35
C GLU A 74 7.07 7.11 1.11
N GLU A 75 7.78 6.10 0.61
CA GLU A 75 7.39 5.32 -0.56
C GLU A 75 6.13 4.50 -0.30
N GLN A 76 5.98 3.93 0.90
CA GLN A 76 4.75 3.23 1.31
C GLN A 76 3.57 4.20 1.33
N ARG A 77 3.74 5.37 1.96
CA ARG A 77 2.69 6.41 2.03
C ARG A 77 2.28 6.87 0.63
N GLU A 78 3.26 7.14 -0.23
CA GLU A 78 3.03 7.57 -1.60
C GLU A 78 2.28 6.50 -2.39
N LEU A 79 2.74 5.24 -2.35
CA LEU A 79 2.09 4.13 -3.05
C LEU A 79 0.65 3.93 -2.57
N ILE A 80 0.44 3.89 -1.26
CA ILE A 80 -0.89 3.74 -0.65
C ILE A 80 -1.82 4.85 -1.12
N SER A 81 -1.37 6.10 -1.05
CA SER A 81 -2.16 7.26 -1.46
C SER A 81 -2.50 7.22 -2.95
N ARG A 82 -1.51 6.92 -3.81
CA ARG A 82 -1.67 6.84 -5.26
C ARG A 82 -2.63 5.71 -5.65
N VAL A 83 -2.50 4.51 -5.07
CA VAL A 83 -3.41 3.38 -5.34
C VAL A 83 -4.83 3.68 -4.86
N LEU A 84 -5.01 4.19 -3.63
CA LEU A 84 -6.33 4.52 -3.09
C LEU A 84 -7.02 5.68 -3.81
N LYS A 85 -6.27 6.50 -4.55
CA LYS A 85 -6.79 7.58 -5.39
C LYS A 85 -7.17 7.08 -6.80
N GLU A 86 -6.27 6.32 -7.43
CA GLU A 86 -6.40 5.92 -8.84
C GLU A 86 -7.23 4.66 -9.05
N GLY A 87 -7.31 3.78 -8.03
CA GLY A 87 -8.04 2.51 -8.08
C GLY A 87 -9.37 2.51 -7.33
N ALA A 88 -9.91 3.70 -7.01
CA ALA A 88 -11.19 3.88 -6.33
C ALA A 88 -12.35 4.05 -7.32
#